data_AF-A0A7J9DBP0-F1
#
_entry.id   AF-A0A7J9DBP0-F1
#
_cell.length_a   1.000
_cell.length_b   1.000
_cell.length_c   1.000
_cell.angle_alpha   90.00
_cell.angle_beta   90.00
_cell.angle_gamma   90.00
#
_symmetry.space_group_name_H-M   'P 1'
#
loop_
_entity.id
_entity.type
_entity.pdbx_description
1 polymer ?
#
loop_
_entity_poly.entity_id
_entity_poly.type
_entity_poly.pdbx_seq_one_letter_code
_entity_poly.pdbx_strand_id
1 'polypeptide(L)'
;PLGQGIANAVGLALAEKHLAARFNKPDNEIVDHYTYVILGDGCQMEGISNEACSLAGHWGLGKLIAFYDDNHISIDGDTEIAFTENVDTRFEGLGWHVIWVKNGNTGYDEIRAAIKEAKAVKDKPTLIKVTTTIGYGSPNKANSYSVHGSALGAKEVDATRKNLGWPYEPFHVPEEVKAHWSRHTPQGAALEAEWNAKFAEYEQKYKEEAAELKAIITGELPAGWEKALPTYTPESPADATRNLSQQNLNALVKVLPGLLGGSADLASSNMTLLKMYGDFQKDTPEERNVRFGVREHGMGAICNGIALHSPGFIPYCATFFVFTDYMRAAIRISALCEARVIYVMTHDSIGLGEDGPTHQPIEHLASFRAMPNVLMLRPADGNETAGAYKVAVLNKKRPSILALSRQKLPQLPGTSIEGVEKGGYIVSDNSSGNNPNVILIGTGSEVVSFVSWELFDEQSDAYKESVLPSAVSARVSIEAGSTFGWAKIVGSKGKA
;
A
#
# COMPACT_ATOMS: atom_id res chain seq x y z
N PRO A 1 -12.35 4.88 3.40
CA PRO A 1 -11.96 6.32 3.51
C PRO A 1 -11.95 6.94 2.12
N LEU A 2 -12.52 8.14 1.96
CA LEU A 2 -12.64 8.81 0.67
C LEU A 2 -11.23 9.08 0.08
N GLY A 3 -11.14 9.14 -1.24
CA GLY A 3 -9.90 9.33 -1.99
C GLY A 3 -8.96 8.12 -2.10
N GLN A 4 -8.95 7.20 -1.13
CA GLN A 4 -8.10 6.00 -1.18
C GLN A 4 -8.37 5.13 -2.41
N GLY A 5 -9.63 4.95 -2.80
CA GLY A 5 -10.03 4.06 -3.91
C GLY A 5 -9.46 4.48 -5.28
N ILE A 6 -9.51 5.78 -5.62
CA ILE A 6 -8.90 6.29 -6.85
C ILE A 6 -7.37 6.16 -6.80
N ALA A 7 -6.75 6.42 -5.65
CA ALA A 7 -5.31 6.24 -5.50
C ALA A 7 -4.87 4.76 -5.59
N ASN A 8 -5.67 3.82 -5.07
CA ASN A 8 -5.45 2.39 -5.28
C ASN A 8 -5.60 2.02 -6.77
N ALA A 9 -6.60 2.57 -7.47
CA ALA A 9 -6.80 2.35 -8.90
C ALA A 9 -5.61 2.83 -9.75
N VAL A 10 -4.96 3.93 -9.35
CA VAL A 10 -3.69 4.36 -9.97
C VAL A 10 -2.60 3.30 -9.80
N GLY A 11 -2.49 2.67 -8.62
CA GLY A 11 -1.55 1.57 -8.38
C GLY A 11 -1.86 0.29 -9.16
N LEU A 12 -3.14 -0.07 -9.29
CA LEU A 12 -3.58 -1.21 -10.12
C LEU A 12 -3.23 -0.98 -11.60
N ALA A 13 -3.49 0.22 -12.12
CA ALA A 13 -3.17 0.57 -13.50
C ALA A 13 -1.65 0.69 -13.75
N LEU A 14 -0.87 1.14 -12.77
CA LEU A 14 0.59 1.11 -12.82
C LEU A 14 1.09 -0.33 -12.92
N ALA A 15 0.58 -1.23 -12.07
CA ALA A 15 0.97 -2.64 -12.06
C ALA A 15 0.65 -3.32 -13.41
N GLU A 16 -0.53 -3.07 -13.98
CA GLU A 16 -0.89 -3.55 -15.31
C GLU A 16 0.08 -3.06 -16.38
N LYS A 17 0.35 -1.74 -16.43
CA LYS A 17 1.25 -1.15 -17.43
C LYS A 17 2.67 -1.66 -17.30
N HIS A 18 3.15 -1.83 -16.06
CA HIS A 18 4.46 -2.41 -15.76
C HIS A 18 4.58 -3.85 -16.25
N LEU A 19 3.62 -4.71 -15.91
CA LEU A 19 3.62 -6.11 -16.34
C LEU A 19 3.47 -6.25 -17.85
N ALA A 20 2.59 -5.46 -18.47
CA ALA A 20 2.41 -5.44 -19.91
C ALA A 20 3.72 -5.12 -20.62
N ALA A 21 4.41 -4.05 -20.21
CA ALA A 21 5.68 -3.66 -20.81
C ALA A 21 6.80 -4.69 -20.62
N ARG A 22 6.81 -5.35 -19.46
CA ARG A 22 7.87 -6.29 -19.09
C ARG A 22 7.68 -7.68 -19.71
N PHE A 23 6.44 -8.12 -19.90
CA PHE A 23 6.13 -9.51 -20.26
C PHE A 23 5.37 -9.67 -21.58
N ASN A 24 4.69 -8.65 -22.11
CA ASN A 24 4.12 -8.80 -23.46
C ASN A 24 5.23 -8.91 -24.50
N LYS A 25 4.99 -9.73 -25.52
CA LYS A 25 5.87 -9.91 -26.68
C LYS A 25 5.14 -9.46 -27.94
N PRO A 26 5.86 -9.10 -29.03
CA PRO A 26 5.22 -8.64 -30.27
C PRO A 26 4.20 -9.62 -30.87
N ASP A 27 4.37 -10.93 -30.62
CA ASP A 27 3.48 -11.99 -31.08
C ASP A 27 2.56 -12.54 -29.98
N ASN A 28 2.66 -12.06 -28.73
CA ASN A 28 1.87 -12.57 -27.61
C ASN A 28 1.65 -11.53 -26.49
N GLU A 29 0.45 -10.96 -26.43
CA GLU A 29 0.02 -10.01 -25.40
C GLU A 29 -0.74 -10.71 -24.25
N ILE A 30 -0.09 -10.96 -23.12
CA ILE A 30 -0.63 -11.74 -22.00
C ILE A 30 -1.17 -10.89 -20.85
N VAL A 31 -0.73 -9.64 -20.70
CA VAL A 31 -1.28 -8.68 -19.74
C VAL A 31 -1.92 -7.55 -20.53
N ASP A 32 -3.25 -7.56 -20.57
CA ASP A 32 -4.05 -6.51 -21.17
C ASP A 32 -5.39 -6.40 -20.44
N HIS A 33 -5.49 -5.50 -19.46
CA HIS A 33 -6.76 -5.25 -18.79
C HIS A 33 -6.92 -3.79 -18.39
N TYR A 34 -8.17 -3.39 -18.19
CA TYR A 34 -8.53 -2.05 -17.74
C TYR A 34 -8.69 -2.00 -16.22
N THR A 35 -8.41 -0.83 -15.66
CA THR A 35 -8.78 -0.48 -14.28
C THR A 35 -9.92 0.53 -14.32
N TYR A 36 -11.06 0.19 -13.73
CA TYR A 36 -12.20 1.10 -13.58
C TYR A 36 -12.39 1.50 -12.13
N VAL A 37 -12.81 2.74 -11.90
CA VAL A 37 -13.11 3.25 -10.57
C VAL A 37 -14.31 4.20 -10.62
N ILE A 38 -15.21 4.10 -9.64
CA ILE A 38 -16.28 5.07 -9.42
C ILE A 38 -15.90 5.93 -8.21
N LEU A 39 -16.07 7.23 -8.33
CA LEU A 39 -15.82 8.20 -7.26
C LEU A 39 -16.91 9.27 -7.26
N GLY A 40 -17.17 9.87 -6.09
CA GLY A 40 -18.07 11.02 -5.95
C GLY A 40 -17.31 12.27 -5.49
N ASP A 41 -18.05 13.33 -5.19
CA ASP A 41 -17.52 14.64 -4.78
C ASP A 41 -16.55 14.55 -3.60
N GLY A 42 -16.90 13.76 -2.58
CA GLY A 42 -16.07 13.57 -1.41
C GLY A 42 -14.67 13.03 -1.74
N CYS A 43 -14.53 12.17 -2.76
CA CYS A 43 -13.21 11.76 -3.23
C CYS A 43 -12.50 12.88 -3.99
N GLN A 44 -13.22 13.72 -4.74
CA GLN A 44 -12.64 14.80 -5.52
C GLN A 44 -12.07 15.94 -4.65
N MET A 45 -12.60 16.11 -3.43
CA MET A 45 -12.13 17.08 -2.44
C MET A 45 -10.87 16.62 -1.69
N GLU A 46 -10.66 15.30 -1.58
CA GLU A 46 -9.55 14.74 -0.81
C GLU A 46 -8.20 14.94 -1.51
N GLY A 47 -7.22 15.51 -0.79
CA GLY A 47 -5.89 15.83 -1.35
C GLY A 47 -5.15 14.62 -1.94
N ILE A 48 -5.31 13.45 -1.33
CA ILE A 48 -4.72 12.17 -1.83
C ILE A 48 -5.17 11.85 -3.26
N SER A 49 -6.40 12.19 -3.63
CA SER A 49 -6.92 11.95 -4.98
C SER A 49 -6.19 12.83 -5.98
N ASN A 50 -5.92 14.09 -5.64
CA ASN A 50 -5.17 14.99 -6.49
C ASN A 50 -3.70 14.57 -6.63
N GLU A 51 -3.07 14.11 -5.54
CA GLU A 51 -1.74 13.50 -5.59
C GLU A 51 -1.68 12.34 -6.58
N ALA A 52 -2.58 11.36 -6.45
CA ALA A 52 -2.60 10.18 -7.28
C ALA A 52 -2.98 10.48 -8.74
N CYS A 53 -3.98 11.33 -8.97
CA CYS A 53 -4.38 11.73 -10.32
C CYS A 53 -3.29 12.54 -11.04
N SER A 54 -2.53 13.36 -10.30
CA SER A 54 -1.34 14.04 -10.84
C SER A 54 -0.31 13.02 -11.36
N LEU A 55 -0.03 11.97 -10.58
CA LEU A 55 0.89 10.90 -11.00
C LEU A 55 0.34 10.08 -12.18
N ALA A 56 -0.95 9.74 -12.16
CA ALA A 56 -1.56 8.96 -13.23
C ALA A 56 -1.51 9.67 -14.59
N GLY A 57 -1.74 10.98 -14.61
CA GLY A 57 -1.60 11.79 -15.82
C GLY A 57 -0.14 11.90 -16.27
N HIS A 58 0.79 12.11 -15.34
CA HIS A 58 2.22 12.11 -15.62
C HIS A 58 2.72 10.79 -16.25
N TRP A 59 2.23 9.64 -15.76
CA TRP A 59 2.60 8.30 -16.24
C TRP A 59 1.81 7.84 -17.47
N GLY A 60 0.84 8.63 -17.95
CA GLY A 60 0.02 8.30 -19.12
C GLY A 60 -0.69 6.96 -18.98
N LEU A 61 -1.40 6.74 -17.87
CA LEU A 61 -2.08 5.48 -17.56
C LEU A 61 -3.39 5.31 -18.36
N GLY A 62 -3.31 5.13 -19.68
CA GLY A 62 -4.49 5.10 -20.57
C GLY A 62 -5.49 3.96 -20.37
N LYS A 63 -5.16 2.95 -19.55
CA LYS A 63 -6.10 1.89 -19.15
C LYS A 63 -6.82 2.17 -17.83
N LEU A 64 -6.58 3.34 -17.21
CA LEU A 64 -7.33 3.82 -16.05
C LEU A 64 -8.51 4.69 -16.51
N ILE A 65 -9.73 4.27 -16.17
CA ILE A 65 -10.96 4.99 -16.49
C ILE A 65 -11.75 5.23 -15.19
N ALA A 66 -11.89 6.50 -14.81
CA ALA A 66 -12.61 6.93 -13.64
C ALA A 66 -14.00 7.45 -14.02
N PHE A 67 -15.04 7.07 -13.27
CA PHE A 67 -16.40 7.58 -13.40
C PHE A 67 -16.71 8.44 -12.20
N TYR A 68 -16.80 9.76 -12.41
CA TYR A 68 -17.20 10.68 -11.38
C TYR A 68 -18.72 10.84 -11.37
N ASP A 69 -19.37 10.34 -10.31
CA ASP A 69 -20.77 10.56 -10.01
C ASP A 69 -20.97 12.01 -9.56
N ASP A 70 -21.29 12.88 -10.52
CA ASP A 70 -21.43 14.32 -10.38
C ASP A 70 -22.88 14.65 -10.04
N ASN A 71 -23.24 14.49 -8.76
CA ASN A 71 -24.63 14.61 -8.31
C ASN A 71 -24.91 15.90 -7.51
N HIS A 72 -23.88 16.75 -7.33
CA HIS A 72 -23.95 18.03 -6.61
C HIS A 72 -24.33 17.95 -5.12
N ILE A 73 -24.27 16.77 -4.50
CA ILE A 73 -24.64 16.55 -3.10
C ILE A 73 -23.50 15.89 -2.32
N SER A 74 -23.13 16.54 -1.21
CA SER A 74 -22.30 15.96 -0.15
C SER A 74 -23.16 15.65 1.10
N ILE A 75 -22.53 15.19 2.19
CA ILE A 75 -23.24 14.93 3.45
C ILE A 75 -23.90 16.20 3.99
N ASP A 76 -23.21 17.34 3.91
CA ASP A 76 -23.67 18.59 4.52
C ASP A 76 -24.68 19.35 3.65
N GLY A 77 -25.01 18.85 2.46
CA GLY A 77 -25.94 19.49 1.54
C GLY A 77 -25.40 19.61 0.13
N ASP A 78 -25.86 20.65 -0.56
CA ASP A 78 -25.37 21.01 -1.88
C ASP A 78 -23.86 21.27 -1.85
N THR A 79 -23.14 20.74 -2.83
CA THR A 79 -21.69 20.95 -2.98
C THR A 79 -21.30 22.42 -3.08
N GLU A 80 -22.18 23.32 -3.51
CA GLU A 80 -21.89 24.76 -3.64
C GLU A 80 -21.41 25.40 -2.32
N ILE A 81 -21.73 24.79 -1.18
CA ILE A 81 -21.32 25.27 0.14
C ILE A 81 -19.81 25.23 0.35
N ALA A 82 -19.09 24.29 -0.28
CA ALA A 82 -17.67 24.04 -0.02
C ALA A 82 -16.85 23.52 -1.21
N PHE A 83 -17.47 23.24 -2.36
CA PHE A 83 -16.81 22.66 -3.53
C PHE A 83 -17.38 23.23 -4.83
N THR A 84 -16.72 24.27 -5.34
CA THR A 84 -17.14 25.06 -6.51
C THR A 84 -16.03 25.21 -7.57
N GLU A 85 -14.96 24.42 -7.46
CA GLU A 85 -13.91 24.38 -8.48
C GLU A 85 -14.38 23.68 -9.76
N ASN A 86 -13.65 23.89 -10.86
CA ASN A 86 -13.89 23.15 -12.09
C ASN A 86 -13.04 21.87 -12.11
N VAL A 87 -13.68 20.74 -11.77
CA VAL A 87 -13.06 19.40 -11.79
C VAL A 87 -12.51 19.05 -13.17
N ASP A 88 -13.25 19.37 -14.24
CA ASP A 88 -12.86 19.07 -15.63
C ASP A 88 -11.53 19.74 -15.95
N THR A 89 -11.45 21.06 -15.71
CA THR A 89 -10.24 21.85 -15.97
C THR A 89 -9.07 21.41 -15.08
N ARG A 90 -9.32 21.03 -13.82
CA ARG A 90 -8.27 20.47 -12.97
C ARG A 90 -7.72 19.18 -13.56
N PHE A 91 -8.57 18.23 -13.95
CA PHE A 91 -8.13 16.95 -14.52
C PHE A 91 -7.43 17.10 -15.87
N GLU A 92 -7.89 18.00 -16.74
CA GLU A 92 -7.18 18.39 -17.95
C GLU A 92 -5.77 18.92 -17.62
N GLY A 93 -5.66 19.79 -16.61
CA GLY A 93 -4.38 20.31 -16.11
C GLY A 93 -3.45 19.24 -15.51
N LEU A 94 -4.01 18.14 -15.00
CA LEU A 94 -3.24 16.97 -14.56
C LEU A 94 -2.82 16.05 -15.72
N GLY A 95 -3.28 16.30 -16.95
CA GLY A 95 -2.97 15.49 -18.13
C GLY A 95 -3.97 14.36 -18.43
N TRP A 96 -5.19 14.43 -17.89
CA TRP A 96 -6.25 13.46 -18.16
C TRP A 96 -7.05 13.80 -19.42
N HIS A 97 -7.65 12.78 -20.03
CA HIS A 97 -8.76 12.98 -20.96
C HIS A 97 -10.05 13.14 -20.15
N VAL A 98 -10.92 14.09 -20.51
CA VAL A 98 -12.15 14.37 -19.78
C VAL A 98 -13.35 14.28 -20.72
N ILE A 99 -14.36 13.52 -20.31
CA ILE A 99 -15.63 13.37 -21.02
C ILE A 99 -16.76 13.73 -20.06
N TRP A 100 -17.76 14.47 -20.52
CA TRP A 100 -18.93 14.80 -19.71
C TRP A 100 -20.21 14.21 -20.30
N VAL A 101 -20.77 13.25 -19.58
CA VAL A 101 -22.12 12.70 -19.82
C VAL A 101 -23.11 13.49 -18.97
N LYS A 102 -23.94 14.31 -19.62
CA LYS A 102 -24.86 15.23 -18.93
C LYS A 102 -26.11 14.55 -18.37
N ASN A 103 -26.51 13.40 -18.93
CA ASN A 103 -27.67 12.64 -18.47
C ASN A 103 -27.27 11.23 -18.04
N GLY A 104 -26.73 11.10 -16.83
CA GLY A 104 -26.36 9.80 -16.26
C GLY A 104 -27.54 8.94 -15.81
N ASN A 105 -28.72 9.53 -15.58
CA ASN A 105 -29.88 8.81 -15.06
C ASN A 105 -30.49 7.87 -16.12
N THR A 106 -30.56 8.32 -17.38
CA THR A 106 -31.23 7.58 -18.48
C THR A 106 -30.45 7.58 -19.80
N GLY A 107 -29.33 8.31 -19.89
CA GLY A 107 -28.48 8.38 -21.10
C GLY A 107 -27.58 7.17 -21.27
N TYR A 108 -28.15 5.96 -21.31
CA TYR A 108 -27.38 4.71 -21.37
C TYR A 108 -26.42 4.66 -22.57
N ASP A 109 -26.84 5.18 -23.73
CA ASP A 109 -26.02 5.19 -24.94
C ASP A 109 -24.91 6.26 -24.89
N GLU A 110 -25.13 7.38 -24.18
CA GLU A 110 -24.09 8.38 -23.92
C GLU A 110 -22.98 7.80 -23.03
N ILE A 111 -23.35 7.06 -21.98
CA ILE A 111 -22.39 6.35 -21.12
C ILE A 111 -21.60 5.32 -21.95
N ARG A 112 -22.26 4.53 -22.79
CA ARG A 112 -21.59 3.56 -23.68
C ARG A 112 -20.63 4.24 -24.66
N ALA A 113 -21.03 5.37 -25.24
CA ALA A 113 -20.20 6.16 -26.14
C ALA A 113 -18.97 6.72 -25.42
N ALA A 114 -19.14 7.28 -24.22
CA ALA A 114 -18.06 7.80 -23.40
C ALA A 114 -17.04 6.71 -23.02
N ILE A 115 -17.49 5.52 -22.63
CA ILE A 115 -16.60 4.39 -22.34
C ILE A 115 -15.83 3.96 -23.59
N LYS A 116 -16.49 3.92 -24.75
CA LYS A 116 -15.85 3.57 -26.02
C LYS A 116 -14.75 4.58 -26.38
N GLU A 117 -15.04 5.88 -26.22
CA GLU A 117 -14.07 6.95 -26.45
C GLU A 117 -12.90 6.88 -25.45
N ALA A 118 -13.18 6.72 -24.16
CA ALA A 118 -12.18 6.57 -23.11
C ALA A 118 -11.20 5.43 -23.42
N LYS A 119 -11.71 4.29 -23.89
CA LYS A 119 -10.87 3.15 -24.31
C LYS A 119 -10.03 3.41 -25.55
N ALA A 120 -10.42 4.37 -26.40
CA ALA A 120 -9.69 4.72 -27.62
C ALA A 120 -8.49 5.64 -27.32
N VAL A 121 -8.56 6.43 -26.25
CA VAL A 121 -7.42 7.22 -25.75
C VAL A 121 -6.49 6.30 -24.96
N LYS A 122 -5.27 6.08 -25.47
CA LYS A 122 -4.32 5.10 -24.91
C LYS A 122 -3.18 5.71 -24.11
N ASP A 123 -2.95 7.00 -24.29
CA ASP A 123 -1.81 7.74 -23.73
C ASP A 123 -2.17 8.58 -22.50
N LYS A 124 -3.47 8.68 -22.15
CA LYS A 124 -3.96 9.44 -20.99
C LYS A 124 -5.00 8.66 -20.21
N PRO A 125 -4.97 8.68 -18.87
CA PRO A 125 -6.11 8.22 -18.08
C PRO A 125 -7.35 9.08 -18.40
N THR A 126 -8.55 8.49 -18.29
CA THR A 126 -9.79 9.20 -18.62
C THR A 126 -10.68 9.39 -17.39
N LEU A 127 -11.17 10.62 -17.19
CA LEU A 127 -12.26 10.94 -16.26
C LEU A 127 -13.55 11.11 -17.08
N ILE A 128 -14.53 10.27 -16.81
CA ILE A 128 -15.89 10.42 -17.30
C ILE A 128 -16.71 11.04 -16.18
N LYS A 129 -16.99 12.34 -16.28
CA LYS A 129 -17.95 13.02 -15.42
C LYS A 129 -19.36 12.62 -15.85
N VAL A 130 -20.13 12.03 -14.97
CA VAL A 130 -21.50 11.57 -15.23
C VAL A 130 -22.43 12.32 -14.29
N THR A 131 -23.16 13.29 -14.83
CA THR A 131 -24.12 14.05 -14.02
C THR A 131 -25.34 13.19 -13.72
N THR A 132 -25.61 12.95 -12.44
CA THR A 132 -26.74 12.13 -11.98
C THR A 132 -27.61 12.91 -10.98
N THR A 133 -28.70 12.29 -10.55
CA THR A 133 -29.47 12.78 -9.40
C THR A 133 -29.36 11.76 -8.27
N ILE A 134 -28.78 12.15 -7.14
CA ILE A 134 -28.68 11.25 -5.99
C ILE A 134 -30.08 10.82 -5.52
N GLY A 135 -30.26 9.53 -5.22
CA GLY A 135 -31.57 8.98 -4.83
C GLY A 135 -32.61 8.96 -5.95
N TYR A 136 -32.20 9.00 -7.23
CA TYR A 136 -33.09 8.99 -8.39
C TYR A 136 -34.24 7.97 -8.24
N GLY A 137 -35.46 8.44 -8.48
CA GLY A 137 -36.69 7.67 -8.33
C GLY A 137 -37.41 7.87 -6.99
N SER A 138 -36.74 8.34 -5.94
CA SER A 138 -37.42 8.73 -4.69
C SER A 138 -38.17 10.05 -4.91
N PRO A 139 -39.52 10.08 -4.82
CA PRO A 139 -40.28 11.28 -5.10
C PRO A 139 -40.03 12.41 -4.10
N ASN A 140 -39.68 12.10 -2.85
CA ASN A 140 -39.58 13.10 -1.79
C ASN A 140 -38.16 13.33 -1.26
N LYS A 141 -37.19 12.45 -1.60
CA LYS A 141 -35.80 12.56 -1.11
C LYS A 141 -34.75 12.67 -2.21
N ALA A 142 -35.09 12.42 -3.48
CA ALA A 142 -34.13 12.61 -4.57
C ALA A 142 -33.58 14.05 -4.59
N ASN A 143 -32.34 14.20 -5.04
CA ASN A 143 -31.64 15.49 -5.10
C ASN A 143 -31.52 16.20 -3.74
N SER A 144 -31.34 15.45 -2.65
CA SER A 144 -31.15 16.02 -1.32
C SER A 144 -30.15 15.21 -0.50
N TYR A 145 -29.45 15.85 0.44
CA TYR A 145 -28.51 15.16 1.34
C TYR A 145 -29.19 14.08 2.20
N SER A 146 -30.50 14.15 2.41
CA SER A 146 -31.24 13.21 3.26
C SER A 146 -31.23 11.76 2.74
N VAL A 147 -30.96 11.55 1.44
CA VAL A 147 -30.87 10.22 0.82
C VAL A 147 -29.46 9.62 0.89
N HIS A 148 -28.45 10.38 1.30
CA HIS A 148 -27.05 9.96 1.26
C HIS A 148 -26.73 8.86 2.29
N GLY A 149 -26.95 9.14 3.57
CA GLY A 149 -26.40 8.34 4.67
C GLY A 149 -27.43 7.56 5.49
N SER A 150 -28.69 7.49 5.06
CA SER A 150 -29.76 6.86 5.84
C SER A 150 -30.75 6.09 4.97
N ALA A 151 -31.39 5.07 5.56
CA ALA A 151 -32.47 4.36 4.90
C ALA A 151 -33.60 5.32 4.50
N LEU A 152 -34.21 5.10 3.34
CA LEU A 152 -35.34 5.91 2.87
C LEU A 152 -36.50 5.92 3.89
N GLY A 153 -36.75 4.78 4.53
CA GLY A 153 -37.89 4.54 5.42
C GLY A 153 -39.07 3.94 4.67
N ALA A 154 -39.89 3.12 5.35
CA ALA A 154 -40.92 2.28 4.72
C ALA A 154 -41.87 3.05 3.77
N LYS A 155 -42.41 4.20 4.21
CA LYS A 155 -43.30 5.02 3.38
C LYS A 155 -42.63 5.51 2.09
N GLU A 156 -41.36 5.91 2.20
CA GLU A 156 -40.61 6.45 1.06
C GLU A 156 -40.15 5.33 0.11
N VAL A 157 -39.85 4.14 0.64
CA VAL A 157 -39.59 2.95 -0.17
C VAL A 157 -40.83 2.61 -1.01
N ASP A 158 -42.03 2.57 -0.40
CA ASP A 158 -43.27 2.31 -1.13
C ASP A 158 -43.55 3.37 -2.21
N ALA A 159 -43.33 4.64 -1.89
CA ALA A 159 -43.49 5.75 -2.83
C ALA A 159 -42.49 5.65 -4.00
N THR A 160 -41.23 5.32 -3.72
CA THR A 160 -40.17 5.11 -4.71
C THR A 160 -40.50 3.94 -5.65
N ARG A 161 -40.95 2.80 -5.10
CA ARG A 161 -41.38 1.65 -5.90
C ARG A 161 -42.54 1.99 -6.83
N LYS A 162 -43.54 2.72 -6.33
CA LYS A 162 -44.66 3.21 -7.16
C LYS A 162 -44.19 4.15 -8.27
N ASN A 163 -43.30 5.09 -7.95
CA ASN A 163 -42.77 6.05 -8.91
C ASN A 163 -41.96 5.38 -10.03
N LEU A 164 -41.18 4.35 -9.71
CA LEU A 164 -40.39 3.57 -10.67
C LEU A 164 -41.19 2.47 -11.37
N GLY A 165 -42.48 2.30 -11.06
CA GLY A 165 -43.30 1.22 -11.61
C GLY A 165 -42.78 -0.17 -11.25
N TRP A 166 -42.28 -0.36 -10.02
CA TRP A 166 -41.67 -1.60 -9.54
C TRP A 166 -42.64 -2.41 -8.65
N PRO A 167 -43.43 -3.35 -9.21
CA PRO A 167 -44.50 -4.05 -8.50
C PRO A 167 -44.02 -5.23 -7.63
N TYR A 168 -42.75 -5.60 -7.77
CA TYR A 168 -42.21 -6.80 -7.14
C TYR A 168 -42.10 -6.64 -5.62
N GLU A 169 -41.71 -7.71 -4.91
CA GLU A 169 -41.47 -7.72 -3.45
C GLU A 169 -40.02 -7.32 -3.09
N PRO A 170 -39.70 -7.05 -1.81
CA PRO A 170 -38.32 -6.81 -1.37
C PRO A 170 -37.37 -7.95 -1.76
N PHE A 171 -36.13 -7.60 -2.15
CA PHE A 171 -35.09 -8.54 -2.58
C PHE A 171 -35.47 -9.43 -3.80
N HIS A 172 -36.51 -9.06 -4.55
CA HIS A 172 -36.89 -9.77 -5.77
C HIS A 172 -35.98 -9.39 -6.96
N VAL A 173 -35.56 -10.40 -7.73
CA VAL A 173 -34.85 -10.24 -9.00
C VAL A 173 -35.70 -10.86 -10.11
N PRO A 174 -36.27 -10.07 -11.04
CA PRO A 174 -37.08 -10.59 -12.14
C PRO A 174 -36.31 -11.62 -12.98
N GLU A 175 -37.01 -12.65 -13.46
CA GLU A 175 -36.37 -13.76 -14.18
C GLU A 175 -35.70 -13.31 -15.48
N GLU A 176 -36.25 -12.32 -16.19
CA GLU A 176 -35.65 -11.75 -17.38
C GLU A 176 -34.33 -11.02 -17.08
N VAL A 177 -34.23 -10.35 -15.91
CA VAL A 177 -32.99 -9.71 -15.45
C VAL A 177 -31.96 -10.78 -15.09
N LYS A 178 -32.36 -11.81 -14.32
CA LYS A 178 -31.49 -12.93 -13.97
C LYS A 178 -30.99 -13.66 -15.21
N ALA A 179 -31.87 -13.97 -16.16
CA ALA A 179 -31.54 -14.62 -17.42
C ALA A 179 -30.58 -13.76 -18.25
N HIS A 180 -30.83 -12.45 -18.35
CA HIS A 180 -29.92 -11.51 -18.99
C HIS A 180 -28.51 -11.60 -18.39
N TRP A 181 -28.36 -11.49 -17.06
CA TRP A 181 -27.04 -11.51 -16.41
C TRP A 181 -26.37 -12.89 -16.37
N SER A 182 -27.15 -13.98 -16.39
CA SER A 182 -26.61 -15.35 -16.32
C SER A 182 -25.66 -15.70 -17.47
N ARG A 183 -25.75 -15.00 -18.61
CA ARG A 183 -24.82 -15.16 -19.74
C ARG A 183 -23.36 -14.90 -19.37
N HIS A 184 -23.10 -14.11 -18.32
CA HIS A 184 -21.75 -13.74 -17.92
C HIS A 184 -20.95 -14.92 -17.37
N THR A 185 -21.60 -15.92 -16.76
CA THR A 185 -20.92 -17.12 -16.26
C THR A 185 -20.21 -17.90 -17.39
N PRO A 186 -20.90 -18.35 -18.46
CA PRO A 186 -20.22 -19.03 -19.56
C PRO A 186 -19.30 -18.09 -20.38
N GLN A 187 -19.63 -16.81 -20.52
CA GLN A 187 -18.78 -15.84 -21.22
C GLN A 187 -17.45 -15.61 -20.48
N GLY A 188 -17.49 -15.43 -19.17
CA GLY A 188 -16.30 -15.28 -18.33
C GLY A 188 -15.41 -16.52 -18.39
N ALA A 189 -16.00 -17.71 -18.27
CA ALA A 189 -15.28 -18.97 -18.40
C ALA A 189 -14.60 -19.12 -19.78
N ALA A 190 -15.29 -18.70 -20.86
CA ALA A 190 -14.71 -18.71 -22.20
C ALA A 190 -13.54 -17.72 -22.36
N LEU A 191 -13.67 -16.51 -21.84
CA LEU A 191 -12.60 -15.49 -21.87
C LEU A 191 -11.37 -15.95 -21.09
N GLU A 192 -11.56 -16.54 -19.91
CA GLU A 192 -10.48 -17.11 -19.11
C GLU A 192 -9.83 -18.31 -19.79
N ALA A 193 -10.62 -19.19 -20.42
CA ALA A 193 -10.10 -20.33 -21.18
C ALA A 193 -9.25 -19.88 -22.38
N GLU A 194 -9.68 -18.84 -23.09
CA GLU A 194 -8.92 -18.22 -24.18
C GLU A 194 -7.58 -17.67 -23.68
N TRP A 195 -7.60 -16.91 -22.57
CA TRP A 195 -6.38 -16.38 -21.96
C TRP A 195 -5.44 -17.49 -21.49
N ASN A 196 -5.95 -18.55 -20.87
CA ASN A 196 -5.16 -19.70 -20.43
C ASN A 196 -4.49 -20.43 -21.60
N ALA A 197 -5.19 -20.57 -22.75
CA ALA A 197 -4.60 -21.14 -23.95
C ALA A 197 -3.46 -20.24 -24.48
N LYS A 198 -3.68 -18.92 -24.56
CA LYS A 198 -2.66 -17.94 -24.96
C LYS A 198 -1.44 -17.95 -24.02
N PHE A 199 -1.67 -18.09 -22.72
CA PHE A 199 -0.63 -18.19 -21.71
C PHE A 199 0.15 -19.51 -21.79
N ALA A 200 -0.50 -20.62 -22.13
CA ALA A 200 0.18 -21.89 -22.38
C ALA A 200 1.12 -21.81 -23.60
N GLU A 201 0.71 -21.12 -24.66
CA GLU A 201 1.57 -20.84 -25.82
C GLU A 201 2.73 -19.91 -25.45
N TYR A 202 2.46 -18.88 -24.64
CA TYR A 202 3.48 -17.96 -24.10
C TYR A 202 4.54 -18.72 -23.32
N GLU A 203 4.14 -19.62 -22.42
CA GLU A 203 5.04 -20.41 -21.59
C GLU A 203 5.95 -21.35 -22.39
N GLN A 204 5.46 -21.91 -23.51
CA GLN A 204 6.28 -22.75 -24.38
C GLN A 204 7.39 -21.96 -25.09
N LYS A 205 7.10 -20.71 -25.49
CA LYS A 205 8.02 -19.84 -26.24
C LYS A 205 8.97 -19.03 -25.34
N TYR A 206 8.47 -18.51 -24.21
CA TYR A 206 9.15 -17.54 -23.33
C TYR A 206 9.26 -18.10 -21.91
N LYS A 207 9.97 -19.21 -21.76
CA LYS A 207 9.99 -20.02 -20.53
C LYS A 207 10.46 -19.24 -19.29
N GLU A 208 11.51 -18.44 -19.44
CA GLU A 208 12.09 -17.68 -18.33
C GLU A 208 11.14 -16.57 -17.88
N GLU A 209 10.63 -15.78 -18.82
CA GLU A 209 9.67 -14.72 -18.54
C GLU A 209 8.33 -15.24 -18.03
N ALA A 210 7.88 -16.41 -18.51
CA ALA A 210 6.68 -17.07 -18.02
C ALA A 210 6.86 -17.56 -16.58
N ALA A 211 8.00 -18.16 -16.24
CA ALA A 211 8.30 -18.56 -14.87
C ALA A 211 8.33 -17.34 -13.93
N GLU A 212 8.94 -16.23 -14.38
CA GLU A 212 8.97 -14.99 -13.64
C GLU A 212 7.57 -14.39 -13.41
N LEU A 213 6.77 -14.29 -14.47
CA LEU A 213 5.40 -13.80 -14.39
C LEU A 213 4.51 -14.72 -13.52
N LYS A 214 4.68 -16.04 -13.60
CA LYS A 214 3.99 -17.00 -12.72
C LYS A 214 4.30 -16.76 -11.25
N ALA A 215 5.56 -16.47 -10.90
CA ALA A 215 5.90 -16.14 -9.52
C ALA A 215 5.16 -14.88 -9.02
N ILE A 216 4.94 -13.89 -9.89
CA ILE A 216 4.14 -12.69 -9.59
C ILE A 216 2.64 -13.03 -9.44
N ILE A 217 2.09 -13.80 -10.38
CA ILE A 217 0.66 -14.19 -10.38
C ILE A 217 0.31 -15.06 -9.16
N THR A 218 1.16 -16.01 -8.81
CA THR A 218 0.91 -16.99 -7.74
C THR A 218 1.36 -16.51 -6.37
N GLY A 219 2.32 -15.59 -6.31
CA GLY A 219 2.96 -15.16 -5.08
C GLY A 219 3.91 -16.19 -4.47
N GLU A 220 4.33 -17.19 -5.24
CA GLU A 220 5.42 -18.10 -4.88
C GLU A 220 6.76 -17.36 -4.98
N LEU A 221 7.50 -17.33 -3.87
CA LEU A 221 8.83 -16.71 -3.84
C LEU A 221 9.86 -17.67 -4.46
N PRO A 222 10.80 -17.19 -5.31
CA PRO A 222 11.84 -18.04 -5.86
C PRO A 222 12.65 -18.75 -4.78
N ALA A 223 12.94 -20.04 -4.96
CA ALA A 223 13.61 -20.84 -3.94
C ALA A 223 15.00 -20.27 -3.58
N GLY A 224 15.27 -20.12 -2.28
CA GLY A 224 16.57 -19.64 -1.78
C GLY A 224 16.81 -18.13 -1.94
N TRP A 225 15.77 -17.34 -2.23
CA TRP A 225 15.87 -15.87 -2.35
C TRP A 225 16.52 -15.22 -1.11
N GLU A 226 16.31 -15.80 0.07
CA GLU A 226 16.83 -15.30 1.35
C GLU A 226 18.36 -15.32 1.41
N LYS A 227 19.02 -16.18 0.61
CA LYS A 227 20.48 -16.26 0.52
C LYS A 227 21.11 -15.03 -0.15
N ALA A 228 20.30 -14.20 -0.81
CA ALA A 228 20.76 -12.94 -1.38
C ALA A 228 20.98 -11.86 -0.31
N LEU A 229 20.38 -11.99 0.88
CA LEU A 229 20.50 -10.98 1.94
C LEU A 229 21.96 -10.84 2.40
N PRO A 230 22.49 -9.61 2.50
CA PRO A 230 23.83 -9.38 3.03
C PRO A 230 23.97 -9.79 4.50
N THR A 231 25.18 -10.20 4.87
CA THR A 231 25.57 -10.52 6.25
C THR A 231 26.75 -9.67 6.69
N TYR A 232 26.81 -9.33 7.96
CA TYR A 232 27.83 -8.44 8.53
C TYR A 232 28.44 -9.07 9.79
N THR A 233 29.69 -8.72 10.07
CA THR A 233 30.38 -9.09 11.31
C THR A 233 30.73 -7.85 12.12
N PRO A 234 31.06 -7.97 13.42
CA PRO A 234 31.50 -6.82 14.23
C PRO A 234 32.69 -6.04 13.66
N GLU A 235 33.52 -6.67 12.82
CA GLU A 235 34.67 -6.05 12.14
C GLU A 235 34.27 -5.32 10.86
N SER A 236 33.06 -5.54 10.35
CA SER A 236 32.56 -4.83 9.18
C SER A 236 32.38 -3.34 9.53
N PRO A 237 32.64 -2.42 8.58
CA PRO A 237 32.64 -0.99 8.86
C PRO A 237 31.26 -0.49 9.30
N ALA A 238 31.26 0.46 10.23
CA ALA A 238 30.05 1.13 10.68
C ALA A 238 29.35 1.85 9.51
N ASP A 239 28.03 1.68 9.42
CA ASP A 239 27.20 2.30 8.40
C ASP A 239 25.79 2.58 8.94
N ALA A 240 25.05 3.47 8.27
CA ALA A 240 23.68 3.79 8.66
C ALA A 240 22.71 2.69 8.20
N THR A 241 21.68 2.38 8.98
CA THR A 241 20.74 1.31 8.59
C THR A 241 19.95 1.65 7.33
N ARG A 242 19.81 2.93 6.94
CA ARG A 242 19.32 3.32 5.61
C ARG A 242 20.23 2.88 4.45
N ASN A 243 21.55 2.94 4.62
CA ASN A 243 22.50 2.47 3.61
C ASN A 243 22.49 0.94 3.53
N LEU A 244 22.43 0.27 4.69
CA LEU A 244 22.30 -1.19 4.78
C LEU A 244 20.97 -1.67 4.17
N SER A 245 19.91 -0.88 4.32
CA SER A 245 18.61 -1.09 3.66
C SER A 245 18.73 -1.00 2.13
N GLN A 246 19.49 -0.04 1.59
CA GLN A 246 19.77 0.02 0.15
C GLN A 246 20.47 -1.25 -0.36
N GLN A 247 21.43 -1.78 0.41
CA GLN A 247 22.14 -3.01 0.05
C GLN A 247 21.18 -4.19 -0.02
N ASN A 248 20.26 -4.31 0.95
CA ASN A 248 19.20 -5.32 0.96
C ASN A 248 18.26 -5.18 -0.26
N LEU A 249 17.74 -3.99 -0.55
CA LEU A 249 16.90 -3.74 -1.72
C LEU A 249 17.61 -4.16 -3.03
N ASN A 250 18.87 -3.78 -3.19
CA ASN A 250 19.65 -4.09 -4.39
C ASN A 250 20.10 -5.55 -4.49
N ALA A 251 20.13 -6.28 -3.38
CA ALA A 251 20.35 -7.72 -3.39
C ALA A 251 19.06 -8.48 -3.73
N LEU A 252 17.95 -8.11 -3.09
CA LEU A 252 16.65 -8.75 -3.24
C LEU A 252 16.05 -8.55 -4.63
N VAL A 253 16.24 -7.37 -5.26
CA VAL A 253 15.67 -7.06 -6.58
C VAL A 253 16.12 -8.03 -7.68
N LYS A 254 17.30 -8.64 -7.51
CA LYS A 254 17.89 -9.63 -8.43
C LYS A 254 17.20 -10.99 -8.38
N VAL A 255 16.57 -11.31 -7.25
CA VAL A 255 16.00 -12.64 -6.98
C VAL A 255 14.49 -12.60 -6.70
N LEU A 256 13.93 -11.42 -6.44
CA LEU A 256 12.49 -11.20 -6.22
C LEU A 256 11.92 -10.44 -7.41
N PRO A 257 11.22 -11.11 -8.33
CA PRO A 257 10.78 -10.49 -9.57
C PRO A 257 9.70 -9.43 -9.38
N GLY A 258 8.87 -9.58 -8.33
CA GLY A 258 7.81 -8.65 -7.98
C GLY A 258 8.24 -7.49 -7.07
N LEU A 259 9.53 -7.34 -6.72
CA LEU A 259 10.00 -6.22 -5.92
C LEU A 259 10.07 -4.94 -6.78
N LEU A 260 9.29 -3.92 -6.48
CA LEU A 260 9.43 -2.61 -7.12
C LEU A 260 9.01 -1.52 -6.14
N GLY A 261 9.40 -0.28 -6.40
CA GLY A 261 9.08 0.79 -5.48
C GLY A 261 9.97 1.99 -5.63
N GLY A 262 9.93 2.85 -4.62
CA GLY A 262 10.77 4.03 -4.61
C GLY A 262 10.45 4.98 -3.47
N SER A 263 10.56 6.28 -3.73
CA SER A 263 10.51 7.30 -2.69
C SER A 263 9.64 8.49 -3.06
N ALA A 264 9.07 9.12 -2.05
CA ALA A 264 8.45 10.43 -2.17
C ALA A 264 9.53 11.53 -2.26
N ASP A 265 10.14 11.69 -3.44
CA ASP A 265 11.22 12.64 -3.78
C ASP A 265 12.52 12.55 -2.95
N LEU A 266 12.57 11.67 -1.95
CA LEU A 266 13.70 11.50 -1.04
C LEU A 266 14.61 10.32 -1.40
N ALA A 267 14.66 9.88 -2.65
CA ALA A 267 15.36 8.63 -3.03
C ALA A 267 16.86 8.62 -2.65
N SER A 268 17.53 9.78 -2.75
CA SER A 268 18.93 9.97 -2.36
C SER A 268 19.15 10.09 -0.86
N SER A 269 18.09 10.38 -0.08
CA SER A 269 18.16 10.50 1.39
C SER A 269 17.73 9.21 2.07
N ASN A 270 16.71 8.54 1.51
CA ASN A 270 16.18 7.26 1.96
C ASN A 270 17.01 6.07 1.47
N MET A 271 17.86 6.29 0.45
CA MET A 271 18.73 5.28 -0.15
C MET A 271 17.96 4.15 -0.82
N THR A 272 16.95 4.50 -1.62
CA THR A 272 15.97 3.53 -2.12
C THR A 272 16.06 3.23 -3.61
N LEU A 273 17.07 3.74 -4.31
CA LEU A 273 17.28 3.41 -5.71
C LEU A 273 17.77 1.96 -5.90
N LEU A 274 17.09 1.24 -6.79
CA LEU A 274 17.49 -0.04 -7.36
C LEU A 274 18.47 0.23 -8.50
N LYS A 275 19.77 0.10 -8.23
CA LYS A 275 20.87 0.58 -9.09
C LYS A 275 20.92 -0.07 -10.47
N MET A 276 20.34 -1.26 -10.63
CA MET A 276 20.33 -2.00 -11.90
C MET A 276 19.13 -1.69 -12.80
N TYR A 277 18.20 -0.85 -12.34
CA TYR A 277 17.00 -0.45 -13.06
C TYR A 277 16.98 1.06 -13.28
N GLY A 278 16.34 1.48 -14.37
CA GLY A 278 15.94 2.85 -14.63
C GLY A 278 14.68 3.24 -13.84
N ASP A 279 14.03 4.31 -14.30
CA ASP A 279 12.84 4.88 -13.68
C ASP A 279 11.57 4.46 -14.42
N PHE A 280 10.54 4.05 -13.68
CA PHE A 280 9.20 3.85 -14.22
C PHE A 280 8.69 5.19 -14.74
N GLN A 281 8.45 5.25 -16.05
CA GLN A 281 7.88 6.40 -16.74
C GLN A 281 6.89 5.93 -17.78
N LYS A 282 6.14 6.88 -18.37
CA LYS A 282 5.19 6.57 -19.45
C LYS A 282 5.82 5.81 -20.63
N ASP A 283 7.09 6.09 -20.91
CA ASP A 283 7.87 5.56 -22.05
C ASP A 283 8.81 4.41 -21.65
N THR A 284 9.04 4.20 -20.35
CA THR A 284 9.84 3.09 -19.78
C THR A 284 9.10 2.37 -18.63
N PRO A 285 7.86 1.89 -18.83
CA PRO A 285 7.06 1.28 -17.78
C PRO A 285 7.60 -0.07 -17.24
N GLU A 286 8.50 -0.73 -17.95
CA GLU A 286 9.17 -1.95 -17.53
C GLU A 286 10.14 -1.76 -16.35
N GLU A 287 10.53 -0.50 -16.08
CA GLU A 287 11.49 -0.16 -15.04
C GLU A 287 10.89 -0.22 -13.63
N ARG A 288 11.76 -0.36 -12.62
CA ARG A 288 11.36 -0.73 -11.25
C ARG A 288 11.56 0.36 -10.19
N ASN A 289 12.21 1.49 -10.52
CA ASN A 289 12.26 2.65 -9.62
C ASN A 289 11.05 3.57 -9.88
N VAL A 290 10.14 3.64 -8.91
CA VAL A 290 8.96 4.52 -8.99
C VAL A 290 9.28 5.86 -8.31
N ARG A 291 9.14 6.96 -9.06
CA ARG A 291 9.34 8.33 -8.54
C ARG A 291 7.99 8.94 -8.20
N PHE A 292 7.65 9.02 -6.92
CA PHE A 292 6.33 9.49 -6.47
C PHE A 292 6.23 11.03 -6.37
N GLY A 293 7.37 11.74 -6.32
CA GLY A 293 7.41 13.15 -5.91
C GLY A 293 6.96 13.32 -4.45
N VAL A 294 6.74 14.56 -4.00
CA VAL A 294 6.33 14.86 -2.60
C VAL A 294 4.84 14.55 -2.42
N ARG A 295 4.51 13.26 -2.32
CA ARG A 295 3.15 12.71 -2.35
C ARG A 295 3.03 11.47 -1.48
N GLU A 296 3.33 11.59 -0.20
CA GLU A 296 3.38 10.46 0.74
C GLU A 296 2.05 9.69 0.77
N HIS A 297 0.93 10.41 0.84
CA HIS A 297 -0.38 9.78 1.00
C HIS A 297 -0.78 9.01 -0.26
N GLY A 298 -0.62 9.64 -1.43
CA GLY A 298 -0.83 9.01 -2.74
C GLY A 298 0.10 7.82 -2.96
N MET A 299 1.38 7.95 -2.60
CA MET A 299 2.37 6.86 -2.65
C MET A 299 1.92 5.65 -1.85
N GLY A 300 1.48 5.84 -0.60
CA GLY A 300 1.02 4.75 0.27
C GLY A 300 -0.17 4.00 -0.33
N ALA A 301 -1.15 4.73 -0.87
CA ALA A 301 -2.33 4.14 -1.49
C ALA A 301 -2.03 3.48 -2.84
N ILE A 302 -1.13 4.03 -3.64
CA ILE A 302 -0.65 3.42 -4.89
C ILE A 302 0.02 2.08 -4.58
N CYS A 303 0.88 2.00 -3.56
CA CYS A 303 1.49 0.75 -3.14
C CYS A 303 0.48 -0.30 -2.67
N ASN A 304 -0.62 0.10 -2.02
CA ASN A 304 -1.73 -0.81 -1.71
C ASN A 304 -2.39 -1.36 -2.99
N GLY A 305 -2.61 -0.51 -3.99
CA GLY A 305 -3.11 -0.94 -5.31
C GLY A 305 -2.19 -1.96 -5.98
N ILE A 306 -0.87 -1.70 -5.98
CA ILE A 306 0.13 -2.62 -6.54
C ILE A 306 0.14 -3.96 -5.79
N ALA A 307 0.12 -3.95 -4.45
CA ALA A 307 0.10 -5.17 -3.64
C ALA A 307 -1.15 -6.02 -3.88
N LEU A 308 -2.30 -5.38 -4.12
CA LEU A 308 -3.58 -6.05 -4.36
C LEU A 308 -3.80 -6.46 -5.82
N HIS A 309 -2.94 -6.00 -6.75
CA HIS A 309 -3.00 -6.42 -8.15
C HIS A 309 -2.69 -7.91 -8.31
N SER A 310 -1.59 -8.37 -7.70
CA SER A 310 -1.15 -9.76 -7.75
C SER A 310 -0.36 -10.12 -6.49
N PRO A 311 -0.53 -11.32 -5.91
CA PRO A 311 0.05 -11.71 -4.61
C PRO A 311 1.58 -11.82 -4.61
N GLY A 312 2.24 -11.88 -5.76
CA GLY A 312 3.70 -11.88 -5.87
C GLY A 312 4.33 -10.50 -5.99
N PHE A 313 3.55 -9.43 -6.07
CA PHE A 313 4.08 -8.09 -5.90
C PHE A 313 4.56 -7.85 -4.47
N ILE A 314 5.69 -7.17 -4.36
CA ILE A 314 6.32 -6.73 -3.11
C ILE A 314 6.63 -5.24 -3.27
N PRO A 315 5.61 -4.37 -3.25
CA PRO A 315 5.84 -2.94 -3.37
C PRO A 315 6.53 -2.42 -2.10
N TYR A 316 7.53 -1.57 -2.30
CA TYR A 316 8.07 -0.74 -1.22
C TYR A 316 7.91 0.74 -1.53
N CYS A 317 7.78 1.54 -0.48
CA CYS A 317 7.75 2.99 -0.59
C CYS A 317 8.45 3.66 0.59
N ALA A 318 8.88 4.90 0.41
CA ALA A 318 9.80 5.53 1.36
C ALA A 318 9.60 7.04 1.50
N THR A 319 9.72 7.50 2.74
CA THR A 319 9.85 8.91 3.13
C THR A 319 10.66 8.98 4.44
N PHE A 320 10.82 10.16 5.03
CA PHE A 320 11.30 10.27 6.40
C PHE A 320 10.23 9.76 7.37
N PHE A 321 10.65 9.13 8.46
CA PHE A 321 9.72 8.47 9.38
C PHE A 321 8.70 9.45 9.97
N VAL A 322 9.11 10.70 10.18
CA VAL A 322 8.22 11.78 10.67
C VAL A 322 7.05 12.08 9.72
N PHE A 323 7.24 11.89 8.41
CA PHE A 323 6.20 12.16 7.40
C PHE A 323 5.27 10.98 7.17
N THR A 324 5.43 9.88 7.92
CA THR A 324 4.43 8.81 7.93
C THR A 324 3.05 9.31 8.36
N ASP A 325 2.97 10.41 9.11
CA ASP A 325 1.72 11.06 9.45
C ASP A 325 0.91 11.50 8.22
N TYR A 326 1.56 11.95 7.15
CA TYR A 326 0.87 12.31 5.89
C TYR A 326 0.19 11.10 5.25
N MET A 327 0.74 9.90 5.41
CA MET A 327 0.26 8.66 4.77
C MET A 327 -0.33 7.65 5.75
N ARG A 328 -0.56 8.05 6.99
CA ARG A 328 -0.98 7.17 8.09
C ARG A 328 -2.28 6.42 7.78
N ALA A 329 -3.22 7.09 7.12
CA ALA A 329 -4.49 6.46 6.72
C ALA A 329 -4.28 5.37 5.65
N ALA A 330 -3.35 5.56 4.71
CA ALA A 330 -3.01 4.52 3.74
C ALA A 330 -2.35 3.32 4.41
N ILE A 331 -1.41 3.52 5.34
CA ILE A 331 -0.80 2.44 6.15
C ILE A 331 -1.87 1.65 6.92
N ARG A 332 -2.83 2.35 7.52
CA ARG A 332 -3.97 1.71 8.21
C ARG A 332 -4.81 0.86 7.26
N ILE A 333 -5.00 1.31 6.02
CA ILE A 333 -5.69 0.50 5.00
C ILE A 333 -4.86 -0.72 4.64
N SER A 334 -3.54 -0.61 4.47
CA SER A 334 -2.67 -1.76 4.18
C SER A 334 -2.79 -2.83 5.25
N ALA A 335 -2.82 -2.42 6.52
CA ALA A 335 -3.00 -3.32 7.65
C ALA A 335 -4.38 -4.00 7.63
N LEU A 336 -5.43 -3.22 7.35
CA LEU A 336 -6.81 -3.70 7.33
C LEU A 336 -7.10 -4.64 6.15
N CYS A 337 -6.54 -4.36 4.97
CA CYS A 337 -6.73 -5.17 3.75
C CYS A 337 -5.67 -6.25 3.55
N GLU A 338 -4.82 -6.49 4.55
CA GLU A 338 -3.75 -7.50 4.50
C GLU A 338 -2.75 -7.27 3.33
N ALA A 339 -2.51 -6.02 2.93
CA ALA A 339 -1.57 -5.71 1.85
C ALA A 339 -0.10 -5.79 2.32
N ARG A 340 0.70 -6.64 1.67
CA ARG A 340 2.16 -6.71 1.86
C ARG A 340 2.85 -5.50 1.23
N VAL A 341 2.83 -4.37 1.93
CA VAL A 341 3.62 -3.19 1.59
C VAL A 341 4.79 -3.05 2.55
N ILE A 342 5.98 -2.75 2.01
CA ILE A 342 7.17 -2.44 2.80
C ILE A 342 7.36 -0.92 2.86
N TYR A 343 7.23 -0.35 4.05
CA TYR A 343 7.41 1.07 4.31
C TYR A 343 8.85 1.32 4.82
N VAL A 344 9.71 1.84 3.96
CA VAL A 344 11.11 2.15 4.25
C VAL A 344 11.20 3.58 4.80
N MET A 345 11.26 3.72 6.12
CA MET A 345 11.10 5.00 6.81
C MET A 345 12.41 5.41 7.49
N THR A 346 13.11 6.37 6.92
CA THR A 346 14.46 6.74 7.39
C THR A 346 14.44 7.98 8.29
N HIS A 347 15.58 8.35 8.87
CA HIS A 347 15.69 9.50 9.79
C HIS A 347 14.76 9.31 10.99
N ASP A 348 14.89 8.15 11.64
CA ASP A 348 13.94 7.59 12.60
C ASP A 348 13.82 8.32 13.94
N SER A 349 14.68 9.29 14.24
CA SER A 349 14.84 9.83 15.59
C SER A 349 15.50 11.21 15.59
N ILE A 350 15.69 11.77 16.80
CA ILE A 350 16.52 12.96 17.04
C ILE A 350 17.97 12.82 16.53
N GLY A 351 18.43 11.60 16.23
CA GLY A 351 19.73 11.34 15.62
C GLY A 351 19.91 11.98 14.24
N LEU A 352 18.82 12.48 13.62
CA LEU A 352 18.93 13.28 12.41
C LEU A 352 19.58 14.65 12.65
N GLY A 353 19.52 15.25 13.85
CA GLY A 353 20.20 16.52 14.12
C GLY A 353 19.49 17.78 13.58
N GLU A 354 20.18 18.54 12.73
CA GLU A 354 19.98 19.97 12.47
C GLU A 354 18.65 20.40 11.82
N ASP A 355 17.91 19.50 11.16
CA ASP A 355 16.59 19.85 10.57
C ASP A 355 15.52 20.13 11.65
N GLY A 356 15.82 19.76 12.90
CA GLY A 356 15.05 20.20 14.06
C GLY A 356 13.72 19.46 14.26
N PRO A 357 12.89 19.95 15.19
CA PRO A 357 11.77 19.19 15.76
C PRO A 357 10.68 18.81 14.76
N THR A 358 10.51 19.56 13.67
CA THR A 358 9.53 19.24 12.63
C THR A 358 9.90 18.00 11.81
N HIS A 359 11.17 17.56 11.89
CA HIS A 359 11.68 16.40 11.16
C HIS A 359 11.98 15.21 12.07
N GLN A 360 11.95 15.39 13.39
CA GLN A 360 12.42 14.41 14.38
C GLN A 360 11.24 13.60 14.92
N PRO A 361 11.12 12.30 14.61
CA PRO A 361 10.07 11.46 15.16
C PRO A 361 10.20 11.30 16.67
N ILE A 362 9.08 11.34 17.41
CA ILE A 362 9.02 11.07 18.85
C ILE A 362 7.99 9.97 19.17
N GLU A 363 6.73 10.21 18.86
CA GLU A 363 5.56 9.36 19.11
C GLU A 363 5.37 8.24 18.08
N HIS A 364 6.07 8.33 16.95
CA HIS A 364 5.74 7.60 15.74
C HIS A 364 5.87 6.07 15.94
N LEU A 365 6.91 5.60 16.63
CA LEU A 365 7.07 4.19 16.99
C LEU A 365 5.87 3.67 17.79
N ALA A 366 5.52 4.34 18.89
CA ALA A 366 4.39 3.96 19.73
C ALA A 366 3.06 4.00 18.95
N SER A 367 2.92 4.98 18.06
CA SER A 367 1.73 5.16 17.24
C SER A 367 1.48 3.98 16.29
N PHE A 368 2.52 3.34 15.75
CA PHE A 368 2.39 2.21 14.82
C PHE A 368 2.41 0.87 15.53
N ARG A 369 3.12 0.73 16.65
CA ARG A 369 2.99 -0.43 17.55
C ARG A 369 1.54 -0.62 18.04
N ALA A 370 0.82 0.49 18.23
CA ALA A 370 -0.59 0.46 18.61
C ALA A 370 -1.54 0.14 17.44
N MET A 371 -1.08 0.21 16.18
CA MET A 371 -1.90 -0.07 15.01
C MET A 371 -2.00 -1.58 14.80
N PRO A 372 -3.21 -2.18 14.80
CA PRO A 372 -3.35 -3.61 14.57
C PRO A 372 -2.80 -4.04 13.21
N ASN A 373 -2.25 -5.25 13.14
CA ASN A 373 -1.75 -5.88 11.92
C ASN A 373 -0.69 -5.05 11.16
N VAL A 374 0.23 -4.40 11.87
CA VAL A 374 1.41 -3.73 11.30
C VAL A 374 2.64 -4.24 12.03
N LEU A 375 3.73 -4.55 11.32
CA LEU A 375 5.02 -4.78 11.96
C LEU A 375 5.79 -3.46 12.06
N MET A 376 6.17 -3.06 13.28
CA MET A 376 7.03 -1.90 13.51
C MET A 376 8.45 -2.38 13.82
N LEU A 377 9.29 -2.47 12.78
CA LEU A 377 10.66 -2.96 12.85
C LEU A 377 11.65 -1.79 12.97
N ARG A 378 12.53 -1.82 13.97
CA ARG A 378 13.58 -0.80 14.17
C ARG A 378 14.95 -1.48 14.37
N PRO A 379 15.65 -1.87 13.28
CA PRO A 379 16.89 -2.63 13.35
C PRO A 379 18.07 -1.80 13.87
N ALA A 380 18.94 -2.43 14.67
CA ALA A 380 20.11 -1.83 15.28
C ALA A 380 21.36 -1.79 14.38
N ASP A 381 21.48 -2.73 13.45
CA ASP A 381 22.65 -2.86 12.58
C ASP A 381 22.32 -3.53 11.22
N GLY A 382 23.34 -4.00 10.51
CA GLY A 382 23.20 -4.60 9.19
C GLY A 382 22.50 -5.96 9.19
N ASN A 383 22.84 -6.83 10.15
CA ASN A 383 22.21 -8.15 10.27
C ASN A 383 20.74 -8.02 10.64
N GLU A 384 20.40 -7.10 11.54
CA GLU A 384 19.00 -6.86 11.86
C GLU A 384 18.23 -6.21 10.71
N THR A 385 18.87 -5.32 9.95
CA THR A 385 18.24 -4.74 8.76
C THR A 385 17.93 -5.85 7.73
N ALA A 386 18.86 -6.79 7.52
CA ALA A 386 18.63 -7.94 6.66
C ALA A 386 17.51 -8.86 7.19
N GLY A 387 17.47 -9.11 8.50
CA GLY A 387 16.39 -9.85 9.14
C GLY A 387 15.03 -9.18 9.00
N ALA A 388 14.97 -7.86 9.14
CA ALA A 388 13.74 -7.08 8.97
C ALA A 388 13.21 -7.18 7.52
N TYR A 389 14.08 -7.14 6.51
CA TYR A 389 13.69 -7.38 5.12
C TYR A 389 13.21 -8.81 4.89
N LYS A 390 13.87 -9.81 5.49
CA LYS A 390 13.43 -11.21 5.42
C LYS A 390 11.99 -11.36 5.92
N VAL A 391 11.75 -10.85 7.12
CA VAL A 391 10.42 -10.81 7.76
C VAL A 391 9.42 -10.10 6.85
N ALA A 392 9.74 -8.90 6.36
CA ALA A 392 8.83 -8.10 5.55
C ALA A 392 8.42 -8.81 4.24
N VAL A 393 9.34 -9.49 3.57
CA VAL A 393 9.06 -10.27 2.35
C VAL A 393 8.17 -11.49 2.65
N LEU A 394 8.41 -12.18 3.77
CA LEU A 394 7.65 -13.36 4.19
C LEU A 394 6.22 -13.04 4.64
N ASN A 395 5.98 -11.84 5.20
CA ASN A 395 4.67 -11.42 5.70
C ASN A 395 3.71 -11.02 4.56
N LYS A 396 3.15 -12.02 3.86
CA LYS A 396 2.23 -11.82 2.71
C LYS A 396 0.95 -11.06 3.01
N LYS A 397 0.56 -10.96 4.28
CA LYS A 397 -0.75 -10.47 4.74
C LYS A 397 -0.69 -9.33 5.74
N ARG A 398 0.48 -8.70 5.85
CA ARG A 398 0.75 -7.68 6.87
C ARG A 398 1.79 -6.69 6.37
N PRO A 399 1.52 -5.37 6.39
CA PRO A 399 2.53 -4.37 6.07
C PRO A 399 3.65 -4.34 7.11
N SER A 400 4.84 -3.95 6.66
CA SER A 400 6.02 -3.83 7.52
C SER A 400 6.60 -2.43 7.41
N ILE A 401 6.80 -1.77 8.54
CA ILE A 401 7.47 -0.47 8.64
C ILE A 401 8.88 -0.71 9.16
N LEU A 402 9.88 -0.24 8.42
CA LEU A 402 11.28 -0.27 8.81
C LEU A 402 11.72 1.15 9.18
N ALA A 403 11.89 1.42 10.47
CA ALA A 403 12.46 2.67 10.98
C ALA A 403 14.00 2.60 10.95
N LEU A 404 14.63 3.47 10.16
CA LEU A 404 16.05 3.39 9.81
C LEU A 404 16.81 4.69 10.14
N SER A 405 18.05 4.55 10.61
CA SER A 405 18.87 5.66 11.09
C SER A 405 19.41 6.52 9.94
N ARG A 406 19.63 7.82 10.23
CA ARG A 406 20.43 8.71 9.36
C ARG A 406 21.93 8.46 9.57
N GLN A 407 22.31 8.36 10.83
CA GLN A 407 23.65 8.25 11.37
C GLN A 407 24.19 6.82 11.28
N LYS A 408 25.52 6.69 11.28
CA LYS A 408 26.20 5.40 11.26
C LYS A 408 26.04 4.69 12.59
N LEU A 409 25.86 3.37 12.53
CA LEU A 409 25.84 2.47 13.67
C LEU A 409 26.93 1.40 13.50
N PRO A 410 27.57 0.95 14.58
CA PRO A 410 28.49 -0.17 14.53
C PRO A 410 27.75 -1.48 14.24
N GLN A 411 28.46 -2.49 13.75
CA GLN A 411 27.92 -3.86 13.69
C GLN A 411 28.10 -4.50 15.06
N LEU A 412 27.05 -5.13 15.59
CA LEU A 412 27.04 -5.61 16.95
C LEU A 412 27.41 -7.10 17.00
N PRO A 413 28.17 -7.56 18.01
CA PRO A 413 28.26 -9.00 18.29
C PRO A 413 26.89 -9.52 18.73
N GLY A 414 26.50 -10.70 18.24
CA GLY A 414 25.28 -11.39 18.67
C GLY A 414 24.01 -11.05 17.88
N THR A 415 24.01 -10.02 17.02
CA THR A 415 22.87 -9.75 16.13
C THR A 415 22.78 -10.79 15.01
N SER A 416 21.56 -11.15 14.62
CA SER A 416 21.32 -12.17 13.60
C SER A 416 19.98 -11.97 12.91
N ILE A 417 19.87 -12.53 11.70
CA ILE A 417 18.61 -12.56 10.94
C ILE A 417 17.55 -13.35 11.71
N GLU A 418 17.94 -14.47 12.30
CA GLU A 418 17.07 -15.38 13.07
C GLU A 418 16.57 -14.73 14.36
N GLY A 419 17.40 -13.90 15.01
CA GLY A 419 16.99 -13.11 16.18
C GLY A 419 15.85 -12.15 15.85
N VAL A 420 15.89 -11.49 14.68
CA VAL A 420 14.82 -10.58 14.24
C VAL A 420 13.47 -11.28 14.07
N GLU A 421 13.47 -12.52 13.58
CA GLU A 421 12.23 -13.32 13.43
C GLU A 421 11.52 -13.57 14.77
N LYS A 422 12.23 -13.38 15.89
CA LYS A 422 11.70 -13.48 17.25
C LYS A 422 11.23 -12.15 17.83
N GLY A 423 11.44 -11.04 17.14
CA GLY A 423 11.07 -9.69 17.57
C GLY A 423 11.96 -9.10 18.67
N GLY A 424 12.22 -9.85 19.74
CA GLY A 424 13.13 -9.49 20.82
C GLY A 424 13.98 -10.69 21.24
N TYR A 425 15.29 -10.46 21.42
CA TYR A 425 16.24 -11.53 21.70
C TYR A 425 17.49 -11.00 22.42
N ILE A 426 18.23 -11.91 23.04
CA ILE A 426 19.44 -11.60 23.80
C ILE A 426 20.60 -11.42 22.81
N VAL A 427 21.17 -10.22 22.76
CA VAL A 427 22.37 -9.90 21.97
C VAL A 427 23.66 -10.19 22.76
N SER A 428 23.62 -10.02 24.08
CA SER A 428 24.73 -10.31 24.99
C SER A 428 24.19 -10.66 26.37
N ASP A 429 24.71 -11.72 26.98
CA ASP A 429 24.40 -12.12 28.36
C ASP A 429 25.65 -12.74 29.01
N ASN A 430 25.90 -12.37 30.26
CA ASN A 430 26.97 -12.90 31.09
C ASN A 430 26.45 -13.47 32.42
N SER A 431 25.13 -13.64 32.54
CA SER A 431 24.46 -14.20 33.69
C SER A 431 24.42 -15.73 33.63
N SER A 432 23.95 -16.34 34.72
CA SER A 432 23.74 -17.79 34.81
C SER A 432 22.35 -18.08 35.37
N GLY A 433 21.72 -19.14 34.87
CA GLY A 433 20.42 -19.60 35.38
C GLY A 433 19.25 -18.68 35.04
N ASN A 434 19.33 -17.94 33.92
CA ASN A 434 18.29 -16.99 33.46
C ASN A 434 17.89 -15.98 34.56
N ASN A 435 18.87 -15.49 35.31
CA ASN A 435 18.68 -14.58 36.44
C ASN A 435 19.72 -13.45 36.44
N PRO A 436 19.76 -12.61 35.39
CA PRO A 436 20.63 -11.44 35.36
C PRO A 436 20.27 -10.45 36.48
N ASN A 437 21.26 -9.67 36.95
CA ASN A 437 21.00 -8.62 37.93
C ASN A 437 20.20 -7.45 37.34
N VAL A 438 20.33 -7.21 36.03
CA VAL A 438 19.65 -6.15 35.29
C VAL A 438 19.42 -6.60 33.85
N ILE A 439 18.28 -6.22 33.27
CA ILE A 439 18.01 -6.37 31.84
C ILE A 439 17.95 -4.97 31.24
N LEU A 440 18.83 -4.69 30.29
CA LEU A 440 18.73 -3.52 29.42
C LEU A 440 17.93 -3.93 28.19
N ILE A 441 17.10 -3.04 27.67
CA ILE A 441 16.24 -3.27 26.49
C ILE A 441 16.36 -2.03 25.62
N GLY A 442 16.52 -2.18 24.32
CA GLY A 442 16.67 -1.08 23.38
C GLY A 442 16.29 -1.47 21.96
N THR A 443 16.18 -0.47 21.11
CA THR A 443 15.82 -0.66 19.70
C THR A 443 16.68 0.24 18.85
N GLY A 444 16.89 -0.12 17.60
CA GLY A 444 17.68 0.69 16.68
C GLY A 444 19.03 1.11 17.28
N SER A 445 19.26 2.41 17.33
CA SER A 445 20.52 3.01 17.77
C SER A 445 20.82 2.89 19.29
N GLU A 446 19.93 2.35 20.13
CA GLU A 446 20.04 2.38 21.60
C GLU A 446 20.28 1.01 22.32
N VAL A 447 20.31 -0.13 21.60
CA VAL A 447 20.74 -1.53 21.97
C VAL A 447 20.51 -2.04 23.41
N VAL A 448 19.49 -2.89 23.68
CA VAL A 448 19.44 -4.38 23.61
C VAL A 448 18.25 -4.87 22.78
N SER A 449 18.47 -5.71 21.77
CA SER A 449 17.54 -5.86 20.64
C SER A 449 16.09 -6.26 20.96
N PHE A 450 15.19 -5.32 20.69
CA PHE A 450 13.74 -5.50 20.68
C PHE A 450 13.14 -4.96 19.36
N VAL A 451 13.66 -5.45 18.24
CA VAL A 451 13.39 -4.99 16.85
C VAL A 451 11.92 -4.82 16.53
N SER A 452 11.04 -5.73 16.95
CA SER A 452 9.59 -5.63 16.78
C SER A 452 8.86 -6.19 18.00
N TRP A 453 7.96 -5.36 18.55
CA TRP A 453 7.12 -5.76 19.67
C TRP A 453 6.10 -6.81 19.27
N GLU A 454 5.57 -6.67 18.07
CA GLU A 454 4.52 -7.55 17.53
C GLU A 454 5.06 -8.98 17.36
N LEU A 455 6.25 -9.13 16.76
CA LEU A 455 6.88 -10.44 16.62
C LEU A 455 7.24 -11.08 17.96
N PHE A 456 7.66 -10.28 18.95
CA PHE A 456 7.96 -10.80 20.29
C PHE A 456 6.69 -11.23 21.02
N ASP A 457 5.62 -10.44 20.92
CA ASP A 457 4.30 -10.75 21.46
C ASP A 457 3.70 -12.03 20.83
N GLU A 458 4.07 -12.37 19.60
CA GLU A 458 3.68 -13.61 18.91
C GLU A 458 4.45 -14.86 19.38
N GLN A 459 5.56 -14.71 20.10
CA GLN A 459 6.32 -15.86 20.58
C GLN A 459 5.61 -16.58 21.73
N SER A 460 5.95 -17.87 21.91
CA SER A 460 5.49 -18.66 23.06
C SER A 460 5.92 -18.04 24.39
N ASP A 461 5.13 -18.25 25.44
CA ASP A 461 5.45 -17.77 26.79
C ASP A 461 6.80 -18.30 27.29
N ALA A 462 7.17 -19.54 26.93
CA ALA A 462 8.47 -20.12 27.25
C ALA A 462 9.63 -19.32 26.64
N TYR A 463 9.49 -18.87 25.39
CA TYR A 463 10.49 -18.02 24.75
C TYR A 463 10.54 -16.64 25.42
N LYS A 464 9.38 -16.02 25.68
CA LYS A 464 9.33 -14.71 26.36
C LYS A 464 9.98 -14.76 27.74
N GLU A 465 9.75 -15.82 28.52
CA GLU A 465 10.38 -16.03 29.83
C GLU A 465 11.89 -16.27 29.71
N SER A 466 12.36 -16.88 28.62
CA SER A 466 13.80 -17.05 28.36
C SER A 466 14.54 -15.75 28.02
N VAL A 467 13.82 -14.70 27.59
CA VAL A 467 14.39 -13.40 27.22
C VAL A 467 14.15 -12.36 28.32
N LEU A 468 12.95 -12.32 28.89
CA LEU A 468 12.51 -11.38 29.92
C LEU A 468 11.99 -12.14 31.16
N PRO A 469 12.88 -12.86 31.89
CA PRO A 469 12.48 -13.66 33.04
C PRO A 469 11.67 -12.86 34.04
N SER A 470 10.49 -13.39 34.39
CA SER A 470 9.53 -12.78 35.32
C SER A 470 10.12 -12.50 36.70
N ALA A 471 11.11 -13.29 37.11
CA ALA A 471 11.84 -13.13 38.38
C ALA A 471 12.71 -11.86 38.41
N VAL A 472 13.15 -11.34 37.24
CA VAL A 472 14.04 -10.17 37.15
C VAL A 472 13.21 -8.91 36.93
N SER A 473 13.02 -8.15 38.01
CA SER A 473 12.25 -6.89 37.98
C SER A 473 13.10 -5.64 37.66
N ALA A 474 14.43 -5.76 37.68
CA ALA A 474 15.34 -4.67 37.35
C ALA A 474 15.49 -4.58 35.83
N ARG A 475 14.59 -3.82 35.19
CA ARG A 475 14.54 -3.64 33.74
C ARG A 475 14.66 -2.16 33.37
N VAL A 476 15.49 -1.85 32.38
CA VAL A 476 15.64 -0.50 31.83
C VAL A 476 15.45 -0.57 30.32
N SER A 477 14.51 0.19 29.77
CA SER A 477 14.40 0.40 28.32
C SER A 477 15.06 1.70 27.90
N ILE A 478 15.63 1.74 26.70
CA ILE A 478 16.24 2.92 26.08
C ILE A 478 15.82 2.96 24.61
N GLU A 479 15.10 4.02 24.22
CA GLU A 479 14.65 4.24 22.85
C GLU A 479 14.53 5.74 22.61
N ALA A 480 15.11 6.24 21.52
CA ALA A 480 14.97 7.65 21.12
C ALA A 480 13.56 7.95 20.59
N GLY A 481 12.58 8.01 21.51
CA GLY A 481 11.17 8.25 21.22
C GLY A 481 10.33 8.37 22.51
N SER A 482 9.01 8.36 22.36
CA SER A 482 8.08 8.39 23.49
C SER A 482 8.21 7.14 24.37
N THR A 483 8.17 7.32 25.70
CA THR A 483 8.15 6.22 26.66
C THR A 483 6.79 5.51 26.75
N PHE A 484 5.77 6.00 26.04
CA PHE A 484 4.43 5.42 26.05
C PHE A 484 4.45 3.95 25.58
N GLY A 485 3.83 3.07 26.36
CA GLY A 485 3.78 1.63 26.11
C GLY A 485 4.91 0.82 26.74
N TRP A 486 6.09 1.39 26.99
CA TRP A 486 7.27 0.65 27.50
C TRP A 486 7.03 0.00 28.86
N ALA A 487 6.13 0.56 29.68
CA ALA A 487 5.69 -0.03 30.94
C ALA A 487 5.18 -1.48 30.82
N LYS A 488 4.66 -1.88 29.64
CA LYS A 488 4.28 -3.28 29.33
C LYS A 488 5.49 -4.22 29.41
N ILE A 489 6.65 -3.77 28.97
CA ILE A 489 7.87 -4.58 28.81
C ILE A 489 8.74 -4.50 30.07
N VAL A 490 8.96 -3.29 30.61
CA VAL A 490 9.84 -3.08 31.78
C VAL A 490 9.14 -3.38 33.12
N GLY A 491 7.80 -3.44 33.14
CA GLY A 491 7.02 -3.70 34.34
C GLY A 491 7.03 -2.55 35.35
N SER A 492 6.29 -2.70 36.45
CA SER A 492 6.04 -1.63 37.43
C SER A 492 7.28 -1.16 38.23
N LYS A 493 8.33 -2.00 38.28
CA LYS A 493 9.60 -1.67 38.93
C LYS A 493 10.69 -1.22 37.94
N GLY A 494 10.44 -1.34 36.63
CA GLY A 494 11.36 -0.94 35.59
C GLY A 494 11.34 0.56 35.31
N LYS A 495 12.27 1.00 34.46
CA LYS A 495 12.38 2.39 33.99
C LYS A 495 12.48 2.42 32.48
N ALA A 496 11.88 3.44 31.87
CA ALA A 496 11.91 3.72 30.45
C ALA A 496 12.45 5.13 30.23
#